data_AF-A0A536UU85-F1
#
_entry.id   AF-A0A536UU85-F1
#
_cell.length_a   1.000
_cell.length_b   1.000
_cell.length_c   1.000
_cell.angle_alpha   90.00
_cell.angle_beta   90.00
_cell.angle_gamma   90.00
#
_symmetry.space_group_name_H-M   'P 1'
#
loop_
_entity.id
_entity.type
_entity.pdbx_description
1 polymer ?
#
loop_
_entity_poly.entity_id
_entity_poly.type
_entity_poly.pdbx_seq_one_letter_code
_entity_poly.pdbx_strand_id
1 'polypeptide(L)' 'KDGLAWAQATPKAKDGPFQFMRVGFRGKELAAVEIVDSFGQRSVLQFSNVASNVQLPTERFRFTPPAGAEVLEQ' A
#
# COMPACT_ATOMS: atom_id res chain seq x y z
N LYS A 1 6.03 -6.65 -16.88
CA LYS A 1 6.83 -5.56 -16.27
C LYS A 1 7.76 -6.20 -15.25
N ASP A 2 9.07 -5.98 -15.40
CA ASP A 2 10.10 -6.26 -14.38
C ASP A 2 10.18 -7.70 -13.86
N GLY A 3 9.71 -8.68 -14.66
CA GLY A 3 9.67 -10.10 -14.27
C GLY A 3 8.66 -10.43 -13.16
N LEU A 4 7.76 -9.50 -12.82
CA LEU A 4 6.76 -9.70 -11.76
C LEU A 4 5.47 -10.31 -12.31
N ALA A 5 4.86 -11.20 -11.52
CA ALA A 5 3.50 -11.68 -11.73
C ALA A 5 2.52 -10.68 -11.10
N TRP A 6 1.56 -10.18 -11.88
CA TRP A 6 0.65 -9.12 -11.45
C TRP A 6 -0.78 -9.63 -11.27
N ALA A 7 -1.36 -9.34 -10.12
CA ALA A 7 -2.79 -9.45 -9.87
C ALA A 7 -3.41 -8.05 -9.90
N GLN A 8 -4.52 -7.87 -10.63
CA GLN A 8 -5.23 -6.59 -10.73
C GLN A 8 -6.60 -6.68 -10.03
N ALA A 9 -6.93 -5.64 -9.27
CA ALA A 9 -8.25 -5.43 -8.69
C ALA A 9 -8.84 -4.14 -9.24
N THR A 10 -10.10 -4.21 -9.67
CA THR A 10 -10.91 -3.05 -10.08
C THR A 10 -12.06 -2.86 -9.09
N PRO A 11 -12.37 -1.62 -8.68
CA PRO A 11 -13.52 -1.36 -7.82
C PRO A 11 -14.82 -1.89 -8.43
N LYS A 12 -15.68 -2.46 -7.58
CA LYS A 12 -17.04 -2.88 -8.00
C LYS A 12 -18.00 -1.69 -8.10
N ALA A 13 -17.80 -0.68 -7.25
CA ALA A 13 -18.54 0.58 -7.29
C ALA A 13 -17.92 1.52 -8.35
N LYS A 14 -18.77 2.20 -9.12
CA LYS A 14 -18.34 3.04 -10.26
C LYS A 14 -17.83 4.42 -9.86
N ASP A 15 -18.31 4.97 -8.74
CA ASP A 15 -18.02 6.35 -8.32
C ASP A 15 -16.96 6.41 -7.19
N GLY A 16 -15.99 5.49 -7.23
CA GLY A 16 -14.93 5.38 -6.23
C GLY A 16 -13.69 6.23 -6.57
N PRO A 17 -12.81 6.47 -5.59
CA PRO A 17 -11.58 7.24 -5.80
C PRO A 17 -10.51 6.51 -6.63
N PHE A 18 -10.77 5.27 -7.09
CA PHE A 18 -9.79 4.44 -7.77
C PHE A 18 -10.29 3.96 -9.14
N GLN A 19 -9.40 3.88 -10.12
CA GLN A 19 -9.64 3.15 -11.36
C GLN A 19 -9.24 1.67 -11.19
N PHE A 20 -8.02 1.41 -10.73
CA PHE A 20 -7.56 0.06 -10.42
C PHE A 20 -6.36 0.06 -9.45
N MET A 21 -6.13 -1.09 -8.85
CA MET A 21 -4.92 -1.40 -8.11
C MET A 21 -4.29 -2.67 -8.67
N ARG A 22 -2.96 -2.77 -8.66
CA ARG A 22 -2.21 -3.97 -9.00
C ARG A 22 -1.22 -4.33 -7.91
N VAL A 23 -1.08 -5.62 -7.66
CA VAL A 23 -0.09 -6.17 -6.74
C VAL A 23 0.85 -7.07 -7.53
N GLY A 24 2.15 -6.79 -7.43
CA GLY A 24 3.22 -7.44 -8.18
C GLY A 24 4.03 -8.35 -7.26
N PHE A 25 4.18 -9.61 -7.68
CA PHE A 25 4.89 -10.64 -6.95
C PHE A 25 6.13 -11.12 -7.71
N ARG A 26 7.21 -11.38 -6.97
CA ARG A 26 8.36 -12.15 -7.44
C ARG A 26 8.29 -13.53 -6.80
N GLY A 27 7.76 -14.51 -7.53
CA GLY A 27 7.37 -15.78 -6.93
C GLY A 27 6.27 -15.57 -5.89
N LYS A 28 6.58 -15.85 -4.61
CA LYS A 28 5.64 -15.65 -3.48
C LYS A 28 5.86 -14.33 -2.74
N GLU A 29 6.91 -13.57 -3.08
CA GLU A 29 7.27 -12.35 -2.37
C GLU A 29 6.55 -11.13 -2.97
N LEU A 30 6.01 -10.26 -2.11
CA LEU A 30 5.48 -8.97 -2.52
C LEU A 30 6.62 -8.06 -2.99
N ALA A 31 6.55 -7.59 -4.23
CA ALA A 31 7.58 -6.74 -4.82
C ALA A 31 7.09 -5.32 -5.14
N ALA A 32 5.80 -5.16 -5.48
CA ALA A 32 5.26 -3.84 -5.82
C ALA A 32 3.75 -3.74 -5.61
N VAL A 33 3.29 -2.52 -5.33
CA VAL A 33 1.88 -2.12 -5.41
C VAL A 33 1.79 -0.92 -6.34
N GLU A 34 0.85 -0.96 -7.27
CA GLU A 34 0.51 0.15 -8.14
C GLU A 34 -0.95 0.54 -7.95
N ILE A 35 -1.21 1.83 -7.78
CA ILE A 35 -2.55 2.39 -7.63
C ILE A 35 -2.72 3.43 -8.73
N VAL A 36 -3.84 3.35 -9.44
CA VAL A 36 -4.30 4.41 -10.35
C VAL A 36 -5.62 4.94 -9.81
N ASP A 37 -5.62 6.22 -9.44
CA ASP A 37 -6.80 6.89 -8.90
C ASP A 37 -7.76 7.36 -10.00
N SER A 38 -8.92 7.91 -9.61
CA SER A 38 -9.94 8.39 -10.53
C SER A 38 -9.48 9.54 -11.43
N PHE A 39 -8.50 10.34 -10.99
CA PHE A 39 -7.89 11.42 -11.78
C PHE A 39 -6.79 10.92 -12.74
N GLY A 40 -6.47 9.62 -12.69
CA GLY A 40 -5.40 9.02 -13.47
C GLY A 40 -4.01 9.18 -12.85
N GLN A 41 -3.90 9.68 -11.61
CA GLN A 41 -2.63 9.71 -10.89
C GLN A 41 -2.17 8.28 -10.64
N ARG A 42 -0.90 8.02 -10.93
CA ARG A 42 -0.26 6.71 -10.76
C ARG A 42 0.75 6.76 -9.63
N SER A 43 0.47 6.01 -8.56
CA SER A 43 1.37 5.81 -7.42
C SER A 43 1.96 4.40 -7.47
N VAL A 44 3.27 4.28 -7.26
CA VAL A 44 3.99 3.01 -7.24
C VAL A 44 4.77 2.88 -5.94
N LEU A 45 4.48 1.82 -5.18
CA LEU A 45 5.24 1.42 -4.00
C LEU A 45 6.09 0.21 -4.37
N GLN A 46 7.40 0.29 -4.14
CA GLN A 46 8.33 -0.80 -4.36
C GLN A 46 8.78 -1.37 -3.02
N PHE A 47 8.74 -2.67 -2.89
CA PHE A 47 9.07 -3.37 -1.66
C PHE A 47 10.38 -4.14 -1.82
N SER A 48 11.17 -4.15 -0.75
CA SER A 48 12.38 -4.96 -0.61
C SER A 48 12.49 -5.44 0.82
N ASN A 49 13.17 -6.57 1.04
CA ASN A 49 13.36 -7.18 2.37
C ASN A 49 12.04 -7.43 3.12
N VAL A 50 11.01 -7.90 2.41
CA VAL A 50 9.71 -8.18 3.02
C VAL A 50 9.82 -9.43 3.88
N ALA A 51 9.51 -9.30 5.17
CA ALA A 51 9.48 -10.42 6.09
C ALA A 51 8.03 -10.72 6.50
N SER A 52 7.52 -11.88 6.08
CA SER A 52 6.16 -12.33 6.41
C SER A 52 6.11 -13.03 7.76
N ASN A 53 4.96 -12.93 8.45
CA ASN A 53 4.67 -13.63 9.71
C ASN A 53 5.65 -13.32 10.85
N VAL A 54 6.31 -12.16 10.83
CA VAL A 54 7.19 -11.72 11.91
C VAL A 54 6.35 -11.30 13.11
N GLN A 55 6.74 -11.71 14.31
CA GLN A 55 6.15 -11.17 15.54
C GLN A 55 6.61 -9.73 15.73
N LEU A 56 5.64 -8.82 15.82
CA LEU A 56 5.90 -7.40 15.99
C LEU A 56 5.40 -6.96 17.38
N PRO A 57 6.23 -6.30 18.21
CA PRO A 57 5.77 -5.73 19.47
C PRO A 57 4.65 -4.70 19.25
N THR A 58 3.65 -4.68 20.14
CA THR A 58 2.49 -3.78 20.05
C THR A 58 2.89 -2.30 20.07
N GLU A 59 3.96 -1.95 20.79
CA GLU A 59 4.45 -0.57 20.90
C GLU A 59 4.84 0.04 19.55
N ARG A 60 5.20 -0.76 18.54
CA ARG A 60 5.48 -0.23 17.19
C ARG A 60 4.26 0.33 16.46
N PHE A 61 3.07 0.04 16.96
CA PHE A 61 1.80 0.53 16.43
C PHE A 61 1.20 1.64 17.29
N ARG A 62 1.90 2.07 18.34
CA ARG A 62 1.50 3.21 19.17
C ARG A 62 2.28 4.45 18.72
N PHE A 63 1.56 5.48 18.30
CA PHE A 63 2.13 6.79 18.04
C PHE A 63 1.78 7.72 19.20
N THR A 64 2.81 8.38 19.76
CA THR A 64 2.64 9.48 20.72
C THR A 64 3.12 10.74 20.02
N PRO A 65 2.24 11.73 19.79
CA PRO A 65 2.64 13.00 19.21
C PRO A 65 3.79 13.62 20.02
N PRO A 66 4.83 14.17 19.37
CA PRO A 66 5.89 14.86 20.09
C PRO A 66 5.34 16.11 20.78
N ALA A 67 6.03 16.58 21.81
CA ALA A 67 5.61 17.77 22.55
C ALA A 67 5.47 18.98 21.61
N GLY A 68 4.36 19.72 21.75
CA GLY A 68 4.06 20.89 20.91
C GLY A 68 3.44 20.55 19.55
N ALA A 69 3.25 19.28 19.20
CA ALA A 69 2.47 18.92 18.02
C ALA A 69 0.98 19.21 18.26
N GLU A 70 0.36 19.93 17.31
CA GLU A 70 -1.10 20.06 17.24
C GLU A 70 -1.69 18.79 16.64
N VAL A 71 -2.74 18.27 17.27
CA VAL A 71 -3.48 17.10 16.80
C VAL A 71 -4.86 17.57 16.41
N LEU A 72 -5.20 17.39 15.14
CA LEU A 72 -6.51 17.70 14.58
C LEU A 72 -7.29 16.40 14.40
N GLU A 73 -8.55 16.39 14.82
CA GLU A 73 -9.48 15.30 14.51
C GLU A 73 -10.25 15.62 13.22
N GLN A 74 -10.50 14.59 12.40
CA GLN A 74 -11.18 14.71 11.10
C GLN A 74 -12.63 14.26 11.17
#